data_AF-A0A963TPI9-F1
#
_entry.id   AF-A0A963TPI9-F1
#
_cell.length_a   1.000
_cell.length_b   1.000
_cell.length_c   1.000
_cell.angle_alpha   90.00
_cell.angle_beta   90.00
_cell.angle_gamma   90.00
#
_symmetry.space_group_name_H-M   'P 1'
#
loop_
_entity.id
_entity.type
_entity.pdbx_description
1 polymer ?
#
loop_
_entity_poly.entity_id
_entity_poly.type
_entity_poly.pdbx_seq_one_letter_code
_entity_poly.pdbx_strand_id
1 'polypeptide(L)' 'MRRILIALALLAVLGLGLFWAATRPRPIDPDLIAGLVPDVAHGEQVFWAAGCAGCHADVDAKGGEKLILRGG' A
#
# COMPACT_ATOMS: atom_id res chain seq x y z
N MET A 1 -30.10 -8.93 -29.37
CA MET A 1 -29.75 -7.72 -28.60
C MET A 1 -29.95 -7.92 -27.09
N ARG A 2 -31.20 -7.90 -26.55
CA ARG A 2 -31.46 -7.97 -25.09
C ARG A 2 -30.80 -9.15 -24.35
N ARG A 3 -30.84 -10.37 -24.92
CA ARG A 3 -30.19 -11.55 -24.33
C ARG A 3 -28.67 -11.45 -24.25
N ILE A 4 -28.05 -10.84 -25.28
CA ILE A 4 -26.61 -10.62 -25.34
C ILE A 4 -26.19 -9.57 -24.32
N LEU A 5 -26.95 -8.47 -24.22
CA LEU A 5 -26.70 -7.43 -23.21
C LEU A 5 -26.79 -8.00 -21.79
N ILE A 6 -27.76 -8.88 -21.51
CA ILE A 6 -27.86 -9.57 -20.22
C ILE A 6 -26.66 -10.47 -19.98
N ALA A 7 -26.24 -11.27 -20.96
CA ALA A 7 -25.07 -12.14 -20.83
C ALA A 7 -23.78 -11.33 -20.56
N LEU A 8 -23.58 -10.23 -21.27
CA LEU A 8 -22.45 -9.33 -21.06
C LEU A 8 -22.47 -8.68 -19.67
N ALA A 9 -23.65 -8.25 -19.21
CA ALA A 9 -23.79 -7.68 -17.86
C ALA A 9 -23.45 -8.71 -16.78
N LEU A 10 -23.89 -9.96 -16.94
CA LEU A 10 -23.55 -11.05 -16.02
C LEU A 10 -22.05 -11.34 -16.01
N LEU A 11 -21.42 -11.40 -17.19
CA LEU A 11 -19.97 -11.59 -17.32
C LEU A 11 -19.19 -10.43 -16.69
N ALA A 12 -19.65 -9.20 -16.85
CA ALA A 12 -19.04 -8.03 -16.23
C ALA A 12 -19.10 -8.11 -14.71
N VAL A 13 -20.28 -8.40 -14.13
CA VAL A 13 -20.44 -8.56 -12.67
C VAL A 13 -19.54 -9.68 -12.14
N LEU A 14 -19.50 -10.82 -12.83
CA LEU A 14 -18.63 -11.93 -12.45
C LEU A 14 -17.15 -11.54 -12.51
N GLY A 15 -16.75 -10.87 -13.59
CA GLY A 15 -15.37 -10.39 -13.78
C GLY A 15 -14.95 -9.39 -12.71
N LEU A 16 -15.81 -8.40 -12.39
CA LEU A 16 -15.55 -7.46 -11.30
C LEU A 16 -15.47 -8.16 -9.94
N GLY A 17 -16.37 -9.12 -9.68
CA GLY A 17 -16.37 -9.89 -8.45
C GLY A 17 -15.09 -10.70 -8.25
N LEU A 18 -14.63 -11.38 -9.30
CA LEU A 18 -13.37 -12.13 -9.29
C LEU A 18 -12.16 -11.21 -9.18
N PHE A 19 -12.12 -10.13 -9.94
CA PHE A 19 -11.06 -9.13 -9.88
C PHE A 19 -10.92 -8.55 -8.47
N TRP A 20 -12.04 -8.15 -7.86
CA TRP A 20 -12.04 -7.65 -6.49
C TRP A 20 -11.60 -8.72 -5.49
N ALA A 21 -12.12 -9.94 -5.58
CA ALA A 21 -11.73 -11.03 -4.69
C ALA A 21 -10.21 -11.33 -4.75
N ALA A 22 -9.61 -11.21 -5.93
CA ALA A 22 -8.19 -11.47 -6.15
C ALA A 22 -7.29 -10.31 -5.71
N THR A 23 -7.70 -9.06 -5.95
CA THR A 23 -6.84 -7.88 -5.76
C THR A 23 -7.14 -7.09 -4.48
N ARG A 24 -8.23 -7.40 -3.77
CA ARG A 24 -8.57 -6.68 -2.53
C ARG A 24 -7.41 -6.76 -1.53
N PRO A 25 -7.11 -5.66 -0.82
CA PRO A 25 -6.16 -5.69 0.29
C PRO A 25 -6.58 -6.73 1.33
N ARG A 26 -5.62 -7.52 1.81
CA ARG A 26 -5.81 -8.38 2.98
C ARG A 26 -5.24 -7.65 4.18
N PRO A 27 -6.08 -7.14 5.10
CA PRO A 27 -5.57 -6.58 6.35
C PRO A 27 -4.83 -7.69 7.11
N ILE A 28 -3.76 -7.30 7.79
CA ILE A 28 -3.08 -8.19 8.73
C ILE A 28 -3.91 -8.34 10.00
N ASP A 29 -3.75 -9.46 10.69
CA ASP A 29 -4.31 -9.64 12.01
C ASP A 29 -3.64 -8.64 12.98
N PRO A 30 -4.42 -7.80 13.71
CA PRO A 30 -3.87 -6.86 14.67
C PRO A 30 -2.96 -7.51 15.72
N ASP A 31 -3.21 -8.77 16.07
CA ASP A 31 -2.42 -9.50 17.06
C ASP A 31 -0.98 -9.78 16.57
N LEU A 32 -0.74 -9.76 15.26
CA LEU A 32 0.62 -9.88 14.70
C LEU A 32 1.52 -8.71 15.07
N ILE A 33 0.92 -7.55 15.35
CA ILE A 33 1.64 -6.34 15.74
C ILE A 33 1.39 -5.91 17.18
N ALA A 34 0.52 -6.63 17.89
CA ALA A 34 0.22 -6.34 19.28
C ALA A 34 1.47 -6.53 20.14
N GLY A 35 1.78 -5.54 20.97
CA GLY A 35 2.91 -5.60 21.91
C GLY A 35 4.29 -5.41 21.29
N LEU A 36 4.42 -5.07 19.99
CA LEU A 36 5.70 -4.64 19.46
C LEU A 36 6.20 -3.39 20.19
N VAL A 37 7.44 -3.46 20.67
CA VAL A 37 8.17 -2.32 21.20
C VAL A 37 8.97 -1.72 20.03
N PRO A 38 8.83 -0.41 19.76
CA PRO A 38 9.55 0.21 18.65
C PRO A 38 11.07 0.23 18.91
N ASP A 39 11.82 -0.17 17.90
CA ASP A 39 13.28 0.04 17.81
C ASP A 39 13.55 1.07 16.72
N VAL A 40 13.94 2.27 17.14
CA VAL A 40 14.19 3.40 16.23
C VAL A 40 15.41 3.14 15.35
N ALA A 41 16.46 2.49 15.88
CA ALA A 41 17.67 2.22 15.12
C ALA A 41 17.40 1.19 14.01
N HIS A 42 16.60 0.17 14.32
CA HIS A 42 16.12 -0.77 13.30
C HIS A 42 15.21 -0.07 12.28
N GLY A 43 14.29 0.78 12.74
CA GLY A 43 13.40 1.54 11.86
C GLY A 43 14.16 2.44 10.88
N GLU A 44 15.24 3.08 11.33
CA GLU A 44 16.11 3.88 10.46
C GLU A 44 16.77 3.03 9.35
N GLN A 45 17.23 1.82 9.68
CA GLN A 45 17.81 0.91 8.68
C GLN A 45 16.80 0.56 7.59
N VAL A 46 15.55 0.24 7.98
CA VAL A 46 14.47 -0.06 7.05
C VAL A 46 14.14 1.17 6.18
N PHE A 47 14.07 2.36 6.79
CA PHE A 47 13.78 3.62 6.09
C PHE A 47 14.75 3.87 4.92
N TRP A 48 16.05 3.69 5.16
CA TRP A 48 17.06 3.88 4.13
C TRP A 48 17.05 2.75 3.10
N ALA A 49 16.94 1.50 3.55
CA ALA A 49 16.95 0.33 2.66
C ALA A 49 15.73 0.28 1.71
N ALA A 50 14.55 0.66 2.20
CA ALA A 50 13.32 0.72 1.41
C ALA A 50 13.23 1.97 0.53
N GLY A 51 14.16 2.93 0.67
CA GLY A 51 14.24 4.11 -0.18
C GLY A 51 13.13 5.14 0.06
N CYS A 52 12.56 5.21 1.27
CA CYS A 52 11.42 6.09 1.59
C CYS A 52 11.68 7.55 1.22
N ALA A 53 12.87 8.06 1.58
CA ALA A 53 13.31 9.42 1.26
C ALA A 53 13.50 9.70 -0.23
N GLY A 54 13.54 8.68 -1.10
CA GLY A 54 13.76 8.86 -2.53
C GLY A 54 12.60 9.54 -3.26
N CYS A 55 11.38 9.35 -2.76
CA CYS A 55 10.18 10.01 -3.29
C CYS A 55 9.53 10.98 -2.29
N HIS A 56 9.69 10.74 -1.00
CA HIS A 56 8.95 11.47 0.03
C HIS A 56 9.78 12.47 0.83
N ALA A 57 11.08 12.62 0.59
CA ALA A 57 11.81 13.74 1.17
C ALA A 57 11.51 15.03 0.40
N ASP A 58 11.50 16.17 1.10
CA ASP A 58 11.50 17.47 0.44
C ASP A 58 12.74 17.58 -0.48
N VAL A 59 12.59 18.24 -1.64
CA VAL A 59 13.64 18.33 -2.66
C VAL A 59 14.94 18.94 -2.11
N ASP A 60 14.82 19.85 -1.15
CA ASP A 60 15.96 20.53 -0.54
C ASP A 60 16.41 19.89 0.79
N ALA A 61 15.73 18.85 1.27
CA ALA A 61 16.02 18.23 2.57
C ALA A 61 17.42 17.57 2.60
N LYS A 62 18.18 17.87 3.65
CA LYS A 62 19.53 17.32 3.87
C LYS A 62 19.64 16.60 5.21
N GLY A 63 20.51 15.59 5.25
CA GLY A 63 20.76 14.80 6.46
C GLY A 63 19.46 14.29 7.09
N GLY A 64 19.29 14.55 8.39
CA GLY A 64 18.12 14.12 9.17
C GLY A 64 16.79 14.75 8.75
N GLU A 65 16.78 15.86 8.00
CA GLU A 65 15.52 16.47 7.51
C GLU A 65 14.76 15.52 6.58
N LYS A 66 15.48 14.60 5.93
CA LYS A 66 14.88 13.58 5.06
C LYS A 66 13.93 12.65 5.82
N LEU A 67 14.10 12.48 7.13
CA LEU A 67 13.27 11.61 7.98
C LEU A 67 11.85 12.15 8.19
N ILE A 68 11.63 13.44 7.93
CA ILE A 68 10.33 14.10 8.16
C ILE A 68 9.32 13.76 7.05
N LEU A 69 9.79 13.27 5.90
CA LEU A 69 8.97 12.79 4.77
C LEU A 69 7.88 13.78 4.32
N ARG A 70 8.25 15.05 4.10
CA ARG A 70 7.32 16.13 3.68
C ARG A 70 7.24 16.34 2.16
N GLY A 71 7.92 15.51 1.38
CA GLY A 71 7.90 15.52 -0.07
C GLY A 71 6.85 14.59 -0.69
N GLY A 72 6.46 14.94 -1.91
CA GLY A 72 5.47 14.24 -2.73
C GLY A 72 5.18 15.05 -3.99
#